data_AF-A0A0E2E2I3-F1
#
_entry.id   AF-A0A0E2E2I3-F1
#
_cell.length_a   1.000
_cell.length_b   1.000
_cell.length_c   1.000
_cell.angle_alpha   90.00
_cell.angle_beta   90.00
_cell.angle_gamma   90.00
#
_symmetry.space_group_name_H-M   'P 1'
#
loop_
_entity.id
_entity.type
_entity.pdbx_description
1 polymer ?
#
loop_
_entity_poly.entity_id
_entity_poly.type
_entity_poly.pdbx_seq_one_letter_code
_entity_poly.pdbx_strand_id
1 'polypeptide(L)'
;MNEEILNKVYSASLEFGENFHKPIIDIVAELYPYIPDDEKNSIADYIGQTRDAIENFFYDKYDYKNEKANKELQHQGKQWIEKKYCWMNSENINRAAVQGMYYAWHS
;
A
#
# COMPACT_ATOMS: atom_id res chain seq x y z
N MET A 1 -4.00 -5.17 -15.43
CA MET A 1 -2.62 -5.33 -14.92
C MET A 1 -2.51 -6.71 -14.27
N ASN A 2 -1.34 -7.34 -14.33
CA ASN A 2 -1.12 -8.67 -13.74
C ASN A 2 -1.12 -8.58 -12.20
N GLU A 3 -2.02 -9.30 -11.54
CA GLU A 3 -2.19 -9.27 -10.08
C GLU A 3 -0.95 -9.73 -9.31
N GLU A 4 -0.19 -10.67 -9.85
CA GLU A 4 1.07 -11.14 -9.24
C GLU A 4 2.11 -10.01 -9.23
N ILE A 5 2.23 -9.28 -10.35
CA ILE A 5 3.12 -8.12 -10.46
C ILE A 5 2.69 -7.04 -9.47
N LEU A 6 1.39 -6.73 -9.42
CA LEU A 6 0.86 -5.72 -8.49
C LEU A 6 1.15 -6.10 -7.04
N ASN A 7 0.90 -7.34 -6.62
CA ASN A 7 1.17 -7.78 -5.25
C ASN A 7 2.65 -7.75 -4.91
N LYS A 8 3.52 -8.16 -5.84
CA LYS A 8 4.96 -8.18 -5.59
C LYS A 8 5.53 -6.77 -5.47
N VAL A 9 5.17 -5.87 -6.39
CA VAL A 9 5.60 -4.47 -6.35
C VAL A 9 5.04 -3.77 -5.12
N TYR A 10 3.75 -3.97 -4.80
CA TYR A 10 3.14 -3.40 -3.62
C TYR A 10 3.86 -3.86 -2.34
N SER A 11 4.07 -5.17 -2.19
CA SER A 11 4.79 -5.76 -1.05
C SER A 11 6.18 -5.14 -0.87
N ALA A 12 6.96 -5.04 -1.94
CA ALA A 12 8.29 -4.42 -1.93
C ALA A 12 8.23 -2.93 -1.56
N SER A 13 7.21 -2.21 -2.03
CA SER A 13 7.03 -0.77 -1.73
C SER A 13 6.71 -0.48 -0.25
N LEU A 14 6.26 -1.48 0.51
CA LEU A 14 5.98 -1.39 1.95
C LEU A 14 7.18 -1.80 2.83
N GLU A 15 8.30 -2.24 2.24
CA GLU A 15 9.43 -2.74 3.02
C GLU A 15 10.24 -1.62 3.68
N PHE A 16 10.52 -1.79 4.97
CA PHE A 16 11.56 -1.06 5.68
C PHE A 16 12.88 -1.84 5.52
N GLY A 17 13.74 -1.39 4.59
CA GLY A 17 14.98 -2.08 4.24
C GLY A 17 15.59 -1.52 2.96
N GLU A 18 16.03 -2.39 2.05
CA GLU A 18 16.64 -2.01 0.77
C GLU A 18 15.73 -1.12 -0.10
N ASN A 19 14.41 -1.27 0.04
CA ASN A 19 13.41 -0.51 -0.69
C ASN A 19 12.89 0.72 0.08
N PHE A 20 13.43 1.01 1.26
CA PHE A 20 12.98 2.15 2.06
C PHE A 20 13.32 3.48 1.36
N HIS A 21 12.31 4.34 1.16
CA HIS A 21 12.37 5.56 0.36
C HIS A 21 12.76 5.38 -1.12
N LYS A 22 12.76 4.16 -1.61
CA LYS A 22 13.03 3.90 -3.02
C LYS A 22 11.83 4.31 -3.87
N PRO A 23 12.03 5.05 -4.98
CA PRO A 23 10.97 5.31 -5.94
C PRO A 23 10.34 4.01 -6.43
N ILE A 24 9.00 3.98 -6.53
CA ILE A 24 8.28 2.76 -6.95
C ILE A 24 8.69 2.35 -8.37
N ILE A 25 8.97 3.31 -9.25
CA ILE A 25 9.47 3.02 -10.60
C ILE A 25 10.79 2.24 -10.59
N ASP A 26 11.69 2.54 -9.65
CA ASP A 26 12.96 1.82 -9.52
C ASP A 26 12.71 0.40 -9.01
N ILE A 27 11.78 0.22 -8.07
CA ILE A 27 11.34 -1.10 -7.59
C ILE A 27 10.78 -1.94 -8.75
N VAL A 28 9.94 -1.34 -9.60
CA VAL A 28 9.36 -2.02 -10.76
C VAL A 28 10.44 -2.39 -11.77
N ALA A 29 11.36 -1.47 -12.08
CA ALA A 29 12.45 -1.69 -13.03
C ALA A 29 13.40 -2.81 -12.58
N GLU A 30 13.65 -2.96 -11.28
CA GLU A 30 14.50 -4.02 -10.73
C GLU A 30 13.79 -5.38 -10.67
N LEU A 31 12.54 -5.42 -10.24
CA LEU A 31 11.79 -6.68 -10.13
C LEU A 31 11.39 -7.24 -11.50
N TYR A 32 11.14 -6.34 -12.46
CA TYR A 32 10.64 -6.66 -13.79
C TYR A 32 11.39 -5.87 -14.88
N PRO A 33 12.69 -6.16 -15.11
CA PRO A 33 13.48 -5.39 -16.07
C PRO A 33 13.01 -5.56 -17.51
N TYR A 34 12.35 -6.68 -17.82
CA TYR A 34 11.97 -7.09 -19.17
C TYR A 34 10.64 -6.54 -19.68
N ILE A 35 9.80 -5.96 -18.81
CA ILE A 35 8.53 -5.38 -19.26
C ILE A 35 8.78 -4.00 -19.90
N PRO A 36 7.93 -3.56 -20.85
CA PRO A 36 8.04 -2.24 -21.47
C PRO A 36 7.98 -1.09 -20.47
N ASP A 37 8.70 0.00 -20.74
CA ASP A 37 8.81 1.13 -19.81
C ASP A 37 7.48 1.86 -19.57
N ASP A 38 6.58 1.89 -20.55
CA ASP A 38 5.22 2.40 -20.39
C ASP A 38 4.39 1.53 -19.42
N GLU A 39 4.58 0.20 -19.47
CA GLU A 39 3.98 -0.71 -18.49
C GLU A 39 4.58 -0.49 -17.09
N LYS A 40 5.91 -0.32 -16.97
CA LYS A 40 6.57 -0.01 -15.68
C LYS A 40 6.01 1.25 -15.04
N ASN A 41 5.91 2.33 -15.83
CA ASN A 41 5.37 3.60 -15.38
C ASN A 41 3.91 3.46 -14.93
N SER A 42 3.09 2.76 -15.72
CA SER A 42 1.69 2.53 -15.38
C SER A 42 1.53 1.77 -14.06
N ILE A 43 2.37 0.74 -13.82
CA ILE A 43 2.37 -0.01 -12.56
C ILE A 43 2.82 0.89 -11.41
N ALA A 44 3.92 1.63 -11.58
CA ALA A 44 4.46 2.49 -10.53
C ALA A 44 3.45 3.56 -10.11
N ASP A 45 2.81 4.23 -11.07
CA ASP A 45 1.78 5.23 -10.81
C ASP A 45 0.56 4.63 -10.09
N TYR A 46 0.11 3.46 -10.53
CA TYR A 46 -1.04 2.80 -9.92
C TYR A 46 -0.76 2.36 -8.47
N ILE A 47 0.44 1.83 -8.20
CA ILE A 47 0.86 1.43 -6.85
C ILE A 47 1.02 2.65 -5.95
N GLY A 48 1.60 3.75 -6.46
CA GLY A 48 1.71 5.03 -5.73
C GLY A 48 0.34 5.56 -5.33
N GLN A 49 -0.59 5.69 -6.28
CA GLN A 49 -1.96 6.12 -6.01
C GLN A 49 -2.69 5.20 -5.02
N THR A 50 -2.44 3.89 -5.11
CA THR A 50 -3.03 2.92 -4.20
C THR A 50 -2.55 3.14 -2.76
N ARG A 51 -1.24 3.36 -2.58
CA ARG A 51 -0.66 3.68 -1.27
C ARG A 51 -1.24 4.97 -0.70
N ASP A 52 -1.21 6.04 -1.48
CA ASP A 52 -1.73 7.35 -1.05
C ASP A 52 -3.20 7.26 -0.63
N ALA A 53 -4.02 6.53 -1.40
CA ALA A 53 -5.43 6.36 -1.08
C ALA A 53 -5.65 5.56 0.22
N ILE A 54 -4.81 4.57 0.51
CA ILE A 54 -4.89 3.79 1.75
C ILE A 54 -4.41 4.63 2.94
N GLU A 55 -3.29 5.33 2.81
CA GLU A 55 -2.75 6.20 3.85
C GLU A 55 -3.75 7.31 4.21
N ASN A 56 -4.33 7.98 3.20
CA ASN A 56 -5.38 8.98 3.39
C ASN A 56 -6.63 8.39 4.06
N PHE A 57 -7.03 7.15 3.72
CA PHE A 57 -8.19 6.52 4.37
C PHE A 57 -8.03 6.44 5.89
N PHE A 58 -6.83 6.09 6.37
CA PHE A 58 -6.52 6.01 7.79
C PHE A 58 -6.34 7.39 8.40
N TYR A 59 -5.60 8.28 7.74
CA TYR A 59 -5.36 9.65 8.20
C TYR A 59 -6.67 10.40 8.47
N ASP A 60 -7.61 10.36 7.53
CA ASP A 60 -8.90 11.07 7.64
C ASP A 60 -9.80 10.57 8.78
N LYS A 61 -9.54 9.36 9.30
CA LYS A 61 -10.41 8.69 10.28
C LYS A 61 -9.72 8.44 11.63
N TYR A 62 -8.42 8.67 11.72
CA TYR A 62 -7.67 8.42 12.92
C TYR A 62 -8.01 9.45 13.99
N ASP A 63 -8.30 9.00 15.21
CA ASP A 63 -8.61 9.87 16.35
C ASP A 63 -7.59 9.67 17.46
N TYR A 64 -6.69 10.64 17.65
CA TYR A 64 -5.61 10.59 18.65
C TYR A 64 -6.12 10.48 20.10
N LYS A 65 -7.40 10.77 20.38
CA LYS A 65 -7.99 10.67 21.73
C LYS A 65 -8.77 9.38 21.95
N ASN A 66 -8.97 8.56 20.92
CA ASN A 66 -9.91 7.44 20.98
C ASN A 66 -9.30 6.11 20.51
N GLU A 67 -8.53 5.49 21.40
CA GLU A 67 -7.87 4.21 21.15
C GLU A 67 -8.86 3.09 20.74
N LYS A 68 -10.08 3.10 21.29
CA LYS A 68 -11.11 2.11 20.95
C LYS A 68 -11.58 2.27 19.50
N ALA A 69 -11.81 3.49 19.05
CA ALA A 69 -12.16 3.77 17.66
C ALA A 69 -11.02 3.37 16.71
N ASN A 70 -9.76 3.62 17.10
CA ASN A 70 -8.60 3.26 16.29
C ASN A 70 -8.38 1.75 16.15
N LYS A 71 -8.71 0.95 17.18
CA LYS A 71 -8.71 -0.52 17.07
C LYS A 71 -9.73 -1.02 16.04
N GLU A 72 -10.92 -0.42 16.02
CA GLU A 72 -11.95 -0.73 15.03
C GLU A 72 -11.59 -0.23 13.63
N LEU A 73 -10.96 0.95 13.53
CA LEU A 73 -10.52 1.54 12.27
C LEU A 73 -9.58 0.61 11.50
N GLN A 74 -8.69 -0.11 12.19
CA GLN A 74 -7.82 -1.08 11.52
C GLN A 74 -8.63 -2.20 10.85
N HIS A 75 -9.68 -2.70 11.50
CA HIS A 75 -10.55 -3.73 10.91
C HIS A 75 -11.33 -3.19 9.71
N GLN A 76 -11.92 -2.00 9.85
CA GLN A 76 -12.62 -1.31 8.76
C GLN A 76 -11.71 -1.02 7.58
N GLY A 77 -10.47 -0.62 7.84
CA GLY A 77 -9.45 -0.41 6.83
C GLY A 77 -9.15 -1.67 6.02
N LYS A 78 -8.96 -2.82 6.69
CA LYS A 78 -8.76 -4.10 5.99
C LYS A 78 -9.93 -4.45 5.07
N GLN A 79 -11.16 -4.33 5.57
CA GLN A 79 -12.37 -4.58 4.78
C GLN A 79 -12.50 -3.62 3.59
N TRP A 80 -12.15 -2.35 3.79
CA TRP A 80 -12.18 -1.34 2.74
C TRP A 80 -11.15 -1.63 1.65
N ILE A 81 -9.91 -1.99 2.03
CA ILE A 81 -8.84 -2.37 1.10
C ILE A 81 -9.26 -3.60 0.30
N GLU A 82 -9.72 -4.66 0.97
CA GLU A 82 -10.16 -5.91 0.34
C GLU A 82 -11.28 -5.67 -0.70
N LYS A 83 -12.24 -4.82 -0.36
CA LYS A 83 -13.34 -4.47 -1.27
C LYS A 83 -12.90 -3.60 -2.44
N LYS A 84 -11.95 -2.69 -2.23
CA LYS A 84 -11.52 -1.70 -3.25
C LYS A 84 -10.46 -2.24 -4.19
N TYR A 85 -9.56 -3.10 -3.69
CA TYR A 85 -8.41 -3.61 -4.43
C TYR A 85 -8.46 -5.15 -4.45
N CYS A 86 -9.35 -5.70 -5.28
CA CYS A 86 -9.60 -7.15 -5.36
C CYS A 86 -8.38 -7.99 -5.75
N TRP A 87 -7.36 -7.38 -6.35
CA TRP A 87 -6.10 -8.02 -6.68
C TRP A 87 -5.20 -8.21 -5.45
N MET A 88 -5.38 -7.43 -4.39
CA MET A 88 -4.46 -7.40 -3.26
C MET A 88 -4.66 -8.63 -2.38
N ASN A 89 -3.57 -9.36 -2.12
CA ASN A 89 -3.61 -10.55 -1.28
C ASN A 89 -3.74 -10.19 0.22
N SER A 90 -4.10 -11.17 1.04
CA SER A 90 -4.34 -10.98 2.47
C SER A 90 -3.11 -10.48 3.23
N GLU A 91 -1.90 -10.85 2.82
CA GLU A 91 -0.66 -10.38 3.43
C GLU A 91 -0.49 -8.87 3.21
N ASN A 92 -0.60 -8.41 1.96
CA ASN A 92 -0.50 -7.00 1.60
C ASN A 92 -1.62 -6.18 2.23
N ILE A 93 -2.86 -6.71 2.31
CA ILE A 93 -3.96 -6.05 3.03
C ILE A 93 -3.60 -5.81 4.50
N ASN A 94 -3.05 -6.84 5.17
CA ASN A 94 -2.65 -6.73 6.57
C ASN A 94 -1.51 -5.72 6.76
N ARG A 95 -0.48 -5.78 5.91
CA ARG A 95 0.68 -4.86 5.97
C ARG A 95 0.26 -3.42 5.69
N ALA A 96 -0.55 -3.19 4.66
CA ALA A 96 -1.10 -1.88 4.31
C ALA A 96 -1.90 -1.27 5.47
N ALA A 97 -2.76 -2.06 6.11
CA ALA A 97 -3.56 -1.58 7.24
C ALA A 97 -2.70 -1.25 8.47
N VAL A 98 -1.66 -2.06 8.77
CA VAL A 98 -0.72 -1.78 9.86
C VAL A 98 0.07 -0.50 9.59
N GLN A 99 0.60 -0.36 8.37
CA GLN A 99 1.42 0.79 8.00
C GLN A 99 0.61 2.08 7.89
N GLY A 100 -0.61 2.02 7.35
CA GLY A 100 -1.53 3.16 7.33
C GLY A 100 -1.90 3.65 8.73
N MET A 101 -2.17 2.73 9.67
CA MET A 101 -2.37 3.09 11.09
C MET A 101 -1.12 3.71 11.72
N TYR A 102 0.06 3.17 11.40
CA TYR A 102 1.33 3.69 11.90
C TYR A 102 1.59 5.12 11.43
N TYR A 103 1.42 5.40 10.13
CA TYR A 103 1.61 6.74 9.59
C TYR A 103 0.56 7.73 10.11
N ALA A 104 -0.72 7.32 10.23
CA ALA A 104 -1.75 8.18 10.81
C ALA A 104 -1.52 8.49 12.31
N TRP A 105 -0.81 7.63 13.04
CA TRP A 105 -0.41 7.91 14.42
C TRP A 105 0.76 8.89 14.52
N HIS A 106 1.68 8.86 13.56
CA HIS A 106 2.89 9.69 13.53
C HIS A 106 2.76 11.01 12.76
N SER A 107 1.60 11.26 12.15
CA SER A 107 1.29 12.44 11.34
C SER A 107 0.85 13.66 12.16
#